data_AF-A0A8S1F395-F1
#
_entry.id   AF-A0A8S1F395-F1
#
_cell.length_a   1.000
_cell.length_b   1.000
_cell.length_c   1.000
_cell.angle_alpha   90.00
_cell.angle_beta   90.00
_cell.angle_gamma   90.00
#
_symmetry.space_group_name_H-M   'P 1'
#
loop_
_entity.id
_entity.type
_entity.pdbx_description
1 polymer ?
#
loop_
_entity_poly.entity_id
_entity_poly.type
_entity_poly.pdbx_seq_one_letter_code
_entity_poly.pdbx_strand_id
1 'polypeptide(L)'
;MSPPLPLPRYHHYLIDFLVLQKPPRCEADRYVGSMILEPRSLFIMTDRAYETMLHGIAERDSDYIDPAKVFNCRPELENKTIQRGTRISITIRNVAKVSKLNVFEMLKK
;
A
#
# COMPACT_ATOMS: atom_id res chain seq x y z
N MET A 1 15.79 -23.45 -32.26
CA MET A 1 15.96 -22.41 -31.22
C MET A 1 14.58 -22.04 -30.72
N SER A 2 14.25 -22.31 -29.46
CA SER A 2 12.99 -21.85 -28.86
C SER A 2 13.01 -20.33 -28.76
N PRO A 3 11.88 -19.63 -29.00
CA PRO A 3 11.83 -18.19 -28.78
C PRO A 3 12.15 -17.90 -27.30
N PRO A 4 12.81 -16.77 -27.00
CA PRO A 4 13.01 -16.35 -25.62
C PRO A 4 11.66 -16.24 -24.93
N LEU A 5 11.55 -16.77 -23.70
CA LEU A 5 10.36 -16.55 -22.88
C LEU A 5 10.10 -15.03 -22.84
N PRO A 6 8.86 -14.58 -23.05
CA PRO A 6 8.55 -13.17 -22.95
C PRO A 6 9.00 -12.67 -21.57
N LEU A 7 9.75 -11.56 -21.55
CA LEU A 7 10.11 -10.90 -20.30
C LEU A 7 8.83 -10.75 -19.46
N PRO A 8 8.87 -11.03 -18.15
CA PRO A 8 7.70 -10.87 -17.31
C PRO A 8 7.21 -9.43 -17.48
N ARG A 9 5.96 -9.27 -17.93
CA ARG A 9 5.33 -7.95 -17.96
C ARG A 9 5.33 -7.48 -16.52
N TYR A 10 6.05 -6.41 -16.24
CA TYR A 10 6.12 -5.94 -14.89
C TYR A 10 4.79 -5.28 -14.53
N HIS A 11 4.11 -5.81 -13.51
CA HIS A 11 2.78 -5.40 -13.13
C HIS A 11 2.81 -4.24 -12.13
N HIS A 12 1.87 -3.31 -12.29
CA HIS A 12 1.66 -2.16 -11.43
C HIS A 12 0.50 -2.48 -10.47
N TYR A 13 0.49 -1.84 -9.32
CA TYR A 13 -0.62 -1.96 -8.36
C TYR A 13 -0.97 -0.59 -7.81
N LEU A 14 -2.25 -0.36 -7.54
CA LEU A 14 -2.68 0.71 -6.65
C LEU A 14 -2.62 0.28 -5.19
N ILE A 15 -1.92 1.07 -4.39
CA ILE A 15 -1.97 1.01 -2.93
C ILE A 15 -2.88 2.13 -2.42
N ASP A 16 -3.86 1.77 -1.61
CA ASP A 16 -4.88 2.66 -1.07
C ASP A 16 -4.48 3.12 0.34
N PHE A 17 -4.75 4.38 0.67
CA PHE A 17 -4.44 4.98 1.97
C PHE A 17 -5.72 5.35 2.71
N LEU A 18 -5.77 4.97 3.99
CA LEU A 18 -6.90 5.20 4.88
C LEU A 18 -6.44 5.88 6.17
N VAL A 19 -7.18 6.85 6.71
CA VAL A 19 -6.87 7.48 8.00
C VAL A 19 -7.30 6.58 9.17
N LEU A 20 -6.49 6.54 10.22
CA LEU A 20 -6.75 5.80 11.47
C LEU A 20 -7.62 6.57 12.49
N GLN A 21 -7.90 7.85 12.28
CA GLN A 21 -8.60 8.69 13.26
C GLN A 21 -10.06 8.27 13.48
N LYS A 22 -10.63 8.74 14.60
CA LYS A 22 -11.98 8.52 15.20
C LYS A 22 -13.03 7.85 14.30
N PRO A 23 -13.92 7.00 14.88
CA PRO A 23 -14.87 6.18 14.13
C PRO A 23 -15.55 7.02 13.04
N PRO A 24 -15.33 6.67 11.77
CA PRO A 24 -15.86 7.47 10.67
C PRO A 24 -17.39 7.41 10.68
N ARG A 25 -18.05 8.36 10.02
CA ARG A 25 -19.51 8.26 9.83
C ARG A 25 -19.82 7.13 8.83
N CYS A 26 -18.94 6.94 7.85
CA CYS A 26 -18.94 5.81 6.94
C CYS A 26 -17.51 5.45 6.50
N GLU A 27 -17.26 4.21 6.06
CA GLU A 27 -15.92 3.75 5.66
C GLU A 27 -15.25 4.64 4.58
N ALA A 28 -16.04 5.28 3.72
CA ALA A 28 -15.53 6.19 2.70
C ALA A 28 -14.82 7.43 3.29
N ASP A 29 -15.21 7.88 4.49
CA ASP A 29 -14.59 9.03 5.15
C ASP A 29 -13.13 8.78 5.54
N ARG A 30 -12.73 7.51 5.62
CA ARG A 30 -11.34 7.14 5.92
C ARG A 30 -10.45 7.25 4.69
N TYR A 31 -11.00 7.22 3.48
CA TYR A 31 -10.22 7.17 2.26
C TYR A 31 -9.50 8.49 1.98
N VAL A 32 -8.18 8.41 1.82
CA VAL A 32 -7.31 9.56 1.52
C VAL A 32 -7.03 9.66 0.03
N GLY A 33 -6.82 8.51 -0.61
CA GLY A 33 -6.38 8.40 -1.99
C GLY A 33 -5.54 7.15 -2.20
N SER A 34 -4.97 7.04 -3.39
CA SER A 34 -4.18 5.89 -3.81
C SER A 34 -2.86 6.32 -4.45
N MET A 35 -1.91 5.39 -4.56
CA MET A 35 -0.65 5.60 -5.25
C MET A 35 -0.37 4.43 -6.19
N ILE A 36 0.15 4.71 -7.38
CA ILE A 36 0.65 3.71 -8.32
C ILE A 36 2.04 3.25 -7.85
N LEU A 37 2.18 1.95 -7.61
CA LEU A 37 3.44 1.29 -7.34
C LEU A 37 3.98 0.64 -8.62
N GLU A 38 4.95 1.31 -9.23
CA GLU A 38 5.59 0.84 -10.45
C GLU A 38 6.57 -0.32 -10.17
N PRO A 39 6.90 -1.11 -11.19
CA PRO A 39 7.97 -2.09 -11.12
C PRO A 39 9.29 -1.49 -10.64
N ARG A 40 9.93 -2.12 -9.64
CA ARG A 40 11.20 -1.67 -9.05
C ARG A 40 11.13 -0.26 -8.42
N SER A 41 9.93 0.26 -8.18
CA SER A 41 9.77 1.48 -7.38
C SER A 41 10.05 1.20 -5.90
N LEU A 42 10.54 2.22 -5.22
CA LEU A 42 10.69 2.24 -3.77
C LEU A 42 9.62 3.17 -3.19
N PHE A 43 8.77 2.60 -2.33
CA PHE A 43 7.82 3.36 -1.55
C PHE A 43 8.33 3.48 -0.11
N ILE A 44 8.40 4.72 0.40
CA ILE A 44 8.83 5.01 1.76
C ILE A 44 7.68 5.75 2.47
N MET A 45 7.23 5.19 3.60
CA MET A 45 6.24 5.82 4.47
C MET A 45 6.90 6.15 5.82
N THR A 46 6.91 7.43 6.19
CA THR A 46 7.57 7.92 7.41
C THR A 46 6.63 8.79 8.24
N ASP A 47 7.09 9.11 9.45
CA ASP A 47 6.50 10.12 10.33
C ASP A 47 4.98 9.92 10.52
N ARG A 48 4.22 11.02 10.43
CA ARG A 48 2.77 11.03 10.65
C ARG A 48 2.02 10.08 9.71
N ALA A 49 2.44 9.93 8.45
CA ALA A 49 1.78 9.00 7.54
C ALA A 49 1.93 7.56 8.04
N TYR A 50 3.09 7.21 8.57
CA TYR A 50 3.34 5.89 9.13
C TYR A 50 2.54 5.60 10.40
N GLU A 51 2.35 6.61 11.25
CA GLU A 51 1.64 6.44 12.53
C GLU A 51 0.12 6.55 12.41
N THR A 52 -0.38 7.32 11.44
CA THR A 52 -1.79 7.73 11.41
C THR A 52 -2.57 7.23 10.19
N MET A 53 -1.92 6.52 9.28
CA MET A 53 -2.58 5.94 8.10
C MET A 53 -2.39 4.42 8.03
N LEU A 54 -3.42 3.75 7.55
CA LEU A 54 -3.32 2.41 7.02
C LEU A 54 -3.09 2.49 5.52
N HIS A 55 -2.35 1.52 4.99
CA HIS A 55 -2.27 1.30 3.56
C HIS A 55 -2.64 -0.15 3.25
N GLY A 56 -3.23 -0.37 2.09
CA GLY A 56 -3.65 -1.69 1.66
C GLY A 56 -3.66 -1.84 0.15
N ILE A 57 -3.53 -3.07 -0.32
CA ILE A 57 -3.75 -3.41 -1.72
C ILE A 57 -5.07 -4.15 -1.78
N ALA A 58 -6.11 -3.50 -2.31
CA ALA A 58 -7.43 -4.14 -2.48
C ALA A 58 -7.32 -5.38 -3.38
N GLU A 59 -8.06 -6.44 -3.07
CA GLU A 59 -8.10 -7.68 -3.86
C GLU A 59 -8.95 -7.47 -5.12
N ARG A 60 -8.30 -7.46 -6.29
CA ARG A 60 -8.90 -7.25 -7.63
C ARG A 60 -7.89 -7.62 -8.71
N ASP A 61 -8.39 -7.87 -9.91
CA ASP A 61 -7.60 -8.26 -11.09
C ASP A 61 -7.16 -7.08 -11.96
N SER A 62 -7.76 -5.90 -11.76
CA SER A 62 -7.39 -4.69 -12.49
C SER A 62 -7.59 -3.43 -11.66
N ASP A 63 -6.85 -2.38 -12.03
CA ASP A 63 -6.92 -1.06 -11.41
C ASP A 63 -7.39 -0.02 -12.43
N TYR A 64 -8.42 0.76 -12.08
CA TYR A 64 -8.79 1.96 -12.83
C TYR A 64 -8.05 3.17 -12.25
N ILE A 65 -7.32 3.88 -13.09
CA ILE A 65 -6.50 5.03 -12.68
C ILE A 65 -7.35 6.31 -12.75
N ASP A 66 -7.96 6.64 -11.61
CA ASP A 66 -8.71 7.88 -11.41
C ASP A 66 -7.75 9.03 -11.02
N PRO A 67 -7.51 10.03 -11.90
CA PRO A 67 -6.57 11.12 -11.61
C PRO A 67 -6.98 11.96 -10.41
N ALA A 68 -8.26 11.96 -10.01
CA ALA A 68 -8.71 12.69 -8.83
C ALA A 68 -8.33 12.00 -7.51
N LYS A 69 -7.95 10.72 -7.56
CA LYS A 69 -7.67 9.89 -6.37
C LYS A 69 -6.22 9.43 -6.28
N VAL A 70 -5.52 9.35 -7.41
CA VAL A 70 -4.17 8.79 -7.47
C VAL A 70 -3.12 9.90 -7.36
N PHE A 71 -2.37 9.92 -6.25
CA PHE A 71 -1.44 11.01 -5.92
C PHE A 71 -0.32 11.23 -6.93
N ASN A 72 0.19 10.14 -7.52
CA ASN A 72 1.27 10.15 -8.50
C ASN A 72 0.77 9.76 -9.91
N CYS A 73 -0.46 10.14 -10.23
CA CYS A 73 -1.03 9.88 -11.56
C CYS A 73 -0.19 10.56 -12.64
N ARG A 74 0.13 9.83 -13.71
CA ARG A 74 0.83 10.36 -14.88
C ARG A 74 -0.16 10.51 -16.02
N PRO A 75 -0.05 11.54 -16.89
CA PRO A 75 -0.98 11.77 -17.99
C PRO A 75 -1.18 10.55 -18.89
N GLU A 76 -0.14 9.72 -19.06
CA GLU A 76 -0.21 8.52 -19.89
C GLU A 76 -1.03 7.39 -19.28
N LEU A 77 -1.38 7.46 -17.99
CA LEU A 77 -2.12 6.44 -17.26
C LEU A 77 -3.54 6.89 -16.89
N GLU A 78 -3.86 8.18 -17.03
CA GLU A 78 -5.17 8.73 -16.66
C GLU A 78 -6.32 8.00 -17.35
N ASN A 79 -7.35 7.67 -16.56
CA ASN A 79 -8.57 7.02 -17.02
C ASN A 79 -8.35 5.66 -17.71
N LYS A 80 -7.18 5.03 -17.51
CA LYS A 80 -6.89 3.70 -18.03
C LYS A 80 -7.18 2.62 -17.00
N THR A 81 -7.58 1.46 -17.50
CA THR A 81 -7.65 0.23 -16.71
C THR A 81 -6.39 -0.60 -16.96
N ILE A 82 -5.64 -0.87 -15.90
CA ILE A 82 -4.41 -1.66 -15.94
C ILE A 82 -4.68 -3.04 -15.35
N GLN A 83 -4.32 -4.09 -16.08
CA GLN A 83 -4.43 -5.46 -15.60
C GLN A 83 -3.30 -5.77 -14.62
N ARG A 84 -3.67 -6.36 -13.48
CA ARG A 84 -2.72 -6.87 -12.52
C ARG A 84 -2.16 -8.20 -12.98
N GLY A 85 -1.07 -8.57 -12.35
CA GLY A 85 -0.45 -9.87 -12.47
C GLY A 85 0.62 -9.96 -11.41
N THR A 86 1.30 -11.09 -11.30
CA THR A 86 2.12 -11.38 -10.13
C THR A 86 3.18 -10.30 -9.88
N ARG A 87 3.09 -9.66 -8.70
CA ARG A 87 4.07 -8.71 -8.20
C ARG A 87 4.66 -9.21 -6.88
N ILE A 88 5.97 -9.05 -6.76
CA ILE A 88 6.71 -9.32 -5.54
C ILE A 88 7.11 -7.96 -4.94
N SER A 89 6.74 -7.73 -3.69
CA SER A 89 7.23 -6.61 -2.89
C SER A 89 8.04 -7.09 -1.70
N ILE A 90 9.08 -6.34 -1.38
CA ILE A 90 9.87 -6.51 -0.17
C ILE A 90 9.58 -5.31 0.73
N THR A 91 9.08 -5.57 1.93
CA THR A 91 8.80 -4.53 2.94
C THR A 91 9.81 -4.68 4.06
N ILE A 92 10.52 -3.59 4.37
CA ILE A 92 11.46 -3.52 5.48
C ILE A 92 10.96 -2.47 6.45
N ARG A 93 10.89 -2.82 7.75
CA ARG A 93 10.51 -1.91 8.82
C ARG A 93 11.45 -2.08 10.00
N ASN A 94 11.79 -0.99 10.65
CA ASN A 94 12.44 -1.02 11.96
C ASN A 94 11.35 -0.99 13.03
N VAL A 95 11.34 -1.99 13.91
CA VAL A 95 10.34 -2.09 14.99
C VAL A 95 11.05 -1.89 16.31
N ALA A 96 10.62 -0.88 17.08
CA ALA A 96 11.15 -0.65 18.41
C ALA A 96 10.97 -1.90 19.28
N LYS A 97 12.04 -2.33 19.97
CA LYS A 97 11.94 -3.41 20.95
C LYS A 97 11.12 -2.92 22.12
N VAL A 98 9.88 -3.37 22.23
CA VAL A 98 9.06 -3.14 23.43
C VAL A 98 9.54 -4.09 24.53
N SER A 99 9.93 -3.55 25.68
CA SER A 99 10.21 -4.34 26.88
C SER A 99 8.95 -5.16 27.21
N LYS A 100 9.08 -6.49 27.23
CA LYS A 100 8.00 -7.38 27.67
C LYS A 100 7.81 -7.15 29.17
N LEU A 101 6.96 -6.22 29.56
CA LEU A 101 6.48 -6.16 30.94
C LEU A 101 5.79 -7.49 31.21
N ASN A 102 6.41 -8.31 32.06
CA ASN A 102 5.81 -9.55 32.50
C ASN A 102 4.65 -9.19 33.43
N VAL A 103 3.42 -9.38 32.96
CA VAL A 103 2.20 -9.10 33.73
C VAL A 103 2.23 -9.83 35.08
N PHE A 104 2.87 -11.01 35.16
CA PHE A 104 3.03 -11.74 36.42
C PHE A 104 4.01 -11.09 37.40
N GLU A 105 5.00 -10.30 36.95
CA GLU A 105 5.86 -9.53 37.85
C GLU A 105 5.15 -8.31 38.42
N MET A 106 4.22 -7.71 37.66
CA MET A 106 3.42 -6.57 38.12
C MET A 106 2.32 -6.99 39.12
N LEU A 107 1.88 -8.24 39.07
CA LEU A 107 0.87 -8.82 39.98
C LEU A 107 1.47 -9.37 41.29
N LYS A 108 2.80 -9.40 41.42
CA LYS A 108 3.49 -9.69 42.69
C LYS A 108 3.59 -8.40 43.52
N LYS A 109 2.48 -7.98 44.13
CA LYS A 109 2.45 -7.00 45.22
C LYS A 109 1.67 -7.58 46.39
#